data_AF-A0A953WMZ2-F1
#
_entry.id   AF-A0A953WMZ2-F1
#
_cell.length_a   1.000
_cell.length_b   1.000
_cell.length_c   1.000
_cell.angle_alpha   90.00
_cell.angle_beta   90.00
_cell.angle_gamma   90.00
#
_symmetry.space_group_name_H-M   'P 1'
#
loop_
_entity.id
_entity.type
_entity.pdbx_description
1 polymer ?
#
loop_
_entity_poly.entity_id
_entity_poly.type
_entity_poly.pdbx_seq_one_letter_code
_entity_poly.pdbx_strand_id
1 'polypeptide(L)'
;GSFPYRRRAVLSDGGRGRRPEKEEFAENAFSYRVNDPKAEIHFLAGHRYDKPLASKLNRTLLLRDTAKALEFEAHILPEILDTSHGADALALLTAGLATGISPGFRLPPERAVPKEEAEQFIDEPDKPEQGMHRARIRIILQALLFELSLVTAPAYSDAQAEARHWAPGNRANTALPDFLRRWRY
;
A
#
# COMPACT_ATOMS: atom_id res chain seq x y z
N GLY A 1 5.20 -3.35 -2.75
CA GLY A 1 3.96 -4.13 -2.58
C GLY A 1 2.97 -3.74 -3.65
N SER A 2 1.71 -4.09 -3.47
CA SER A 2 0.64 -3.73 -4.41
C SER A 2 -0.69 -3.50 -3.69
N PHE A 3 -1.48 -2.58 -4.26
CA PHE A 3 -2.88 -2.38 -3.92
C PHE A 3 -3.74 -2.78 -5.13
N PRO A 4 -4.59 -3.81 -5.02
CA PRO A 4 -5.28 -4.37 -6.18
C PRO A 4 -6.53 -3.58 -6.56
N TYR A 5 -6.75 -3.41 -7.86
CA TYR A 5 -8.00 -2.88 -8.41
C TYR A 5 -9.02 -3.99 -8.62
N ARG A 6 -10.30 -3.60 -8.73
CA ARG A 6 -11.43 -4.52 -8.92
C ARG A 6 -11.56 -5.60 -7.84
N ARG A 7 -11.05 -5.30 -6.64
CA ARG A 7 -11.23 -6.11 -5.44
C ARG A 7 -12.14 -5.37 -4.49
N ARG A 8 -13.05 -6.12 -3.86
CA ARG A 8 -14.06 -5.56 -2.95
C ARG A 8 -13.54 -5.65 -1.52
N ALA A 9 -13.48 -4.51 -0.85
CA ALA A 9 -13.40 -4.43 0.60
C ALA A 9 -14.81 -4.37 1.18
N VAL A 10 -15.01 -4.99 2.34
CA VAL A 10 -16.23 -4.81 3.13
C VAL A 10 -16.00 -3.64 4.08
N LEU A 11 -16.78 -2.58 3.93
CA LEU A 11 -16.73 -1.41 4.82
C LEU A 11 -17.63 -1.59 6.05
N SER A 12 -18.74 -2.32 5.88
CA SER A 12 -19.71 -2.59 6.93
C SER A 12 -20.51 -3.84 6.59
N ASP A 13 -20.74 -4.69 7.58
CA ASP A 13 -21.60 -5.88 7.45
C ASP A 13 -23.10 -5.56 7.60
N GLY A 14 -23.50 -4.29 7.71
CA GLY A 14 -24.93 -3.92 7.77
C GLY A 14 -25.56 -4.00 9.17
N GLY A 15 -24.78 -3.72 10.23
CA GLY A 15 -25.29 -3.71 11.60
C GLY A 15 -26.51 -2.80 11.80
N ARG A 16 -27.42 -3.20 12.72
CA ARG A 16 -28.66 -2.48 13.08
C ARG A 16 -29.64 -2.29 11.92
N GLY A 17 -29.78 -3.30 11.06
CA GLY A 17 -30.73 -3.29 9.94
C GLY A 17 -30.32 -2.42 8.75
N ARG A 18 -29.06 -1.97 8.72
CA ARG A 18 -28.49 -1.26 7.56
C ARG A 18 -28.07 -2.29 6.51
N ARG A 19 -28.00 -1.86 5.24
CA ARG A 19 -27.46 -2.73 4.19
C ARG A 19 -25.93 -2.83 4.37
N PRO A 20 -25.31 -3.99 4.07
CA PRO A 20 -23.86 -4.07 4.01
C PRO A 20 -23.31 -3.09 2.98
N GLU A 21 -22.11 -2.57 3.22
CA GLU A 21 -21.42 -1.65 2.31
C GLU A 21 -20.09 -2.23 1.89
N LYS A 22 -19.82 -2.20 0.59
CA LYS A 22 -18.57 -2.66 0.00
C LYS A 22 -17.96 -1.54 -0.83
N GLU A 23 -16.64 -1.51 -0.95
CA GLU A 23 -15.91 -0.55 -1.78
C GLU A 23 -14.93 -1.25 -2.72
N GLU A 24 -14.87 -0.77 -3.95
CA GLU A 24 -13.99 -1.24 -5.00
C GLU A 24 -13.36 -0.04 -5.72
N PHE A 25 -12.11 -0.17 -6.15
CA PHE A 25 -11.47 0.82 -7.01
C PHE A 25 -11.46 0.32 -8.44
N ALA A 26 -11.86 1.18 -9.38
CA ALA A 26 -11.68 0.94 -10.80
C ALA A 26 -10.19 0.91 -11.17
N GLU A 27 -9.90 0.37 -12.34
CA GLU A 27 -8.55 0.43 -12.89
C GLU A 27 -8.10 1.90 -13.00
N ASN A 28 -6.84 2.14 -12.65
CA ASN A 28 -6.23 3.46 -12.76
C ASN A 28 -6.91 4.60 -11.97
N ALA A 29 -7.69 4.26 -10.93
CA ALA A 29 -8.40 5.25 -10.13
C ALA A 29 -7.46 6.28 -9.47
N PHE A 30 -6.20 5.93 -9.20
CA PHE A 30 -5.21 6.84 -8.60
C PHE A 30 -4.35 7.62 -9.60
N SER A 31 -4.54 7.37 -10.91
CA SER A 31 -3.66 7.84 -11.99
C SER A 31 -3.36 9.34 -11.96
N TYR A 32 -4.35 10.17 -11.61
CA TYR A 32 -4.20 11.63 -11.60
C TYR A 32 -3.01 12.10 -10.74
N ARG A 33 -2.98 11.72 -9.46
CA ARG A 33 -1.87 12.12 -8.56
C ARG A 33 -0.62 11.28 -8.75
N VAL A 34 -0.76 10.01 -9.16
CA VAL A 34 0.42 9.17 -9.46
C VAL A 34 1.23 9.78 -10.60
N ASN A 35 0.57 10.23 -11.67
CA ASN A 35 1.21 10.77 -12.87
C ASN A 35 1.59 12.26 -12.78
N ASP A 36 1.00 13.03 -11.85
CA ASP A 36 1.37 14.42 -11.66
C ASP A 36 2.79 14.54 -11.06
N PRO A 37 3.79 15.11 -11.77
CA PRO A 37 5.16 15.21 -11.29
C PRO A 37 5.32 16.11 -10.06
N LYS A 38 4.30 16.91 -9.70
CA LYS A 38 4.32 17.84 -8.56
C LYS A 38 3.53 17.33 -7.36
N ALA A 39 2.74 16.28 -7.52
CA ALA A 39 1.94 15.71 -6.44
C ALA A 39 2.81 14.82 -5.54
N GLU A 40 2.96 15.21 -4.27
CA GLU A 40 3.59 14.36 -3.25
C GLU A 40 2.65 13.25 -2.78
N ILE A 41 3.23 12.06 -2.56
CA ILE A 41 2.58 10.88 -2.02
C ILE A 41 3.56 10.25 -1.03
N HIS A 42 3.09 9.99 0.19
CA HIS A 42 3.92 9.42 1.24
C HIS A 42 3.65 7.93 1.42
N PHE A 43 4.68 7.18 1.78
CA PHE A 43 4.53 5.87 2.41
C PHE A 43 4.71 6.03 3.91
N LEU A 44 3.73 5.62 4.71
CA LEU A 44 3.65 5.91 6.15
C LEU A 44 3.58 4.63 6.99
N ALA A 45 4.05 4.72 8.23
CA ALA A 45 3.73 3.74 9.26
C ALA A 45 2.35 4.06 9.87
N GLY A 46 1.30 3.39 9.42
CA GLY A 46 -0.06 3.48 9.97
C GLY A 46 -0.72 4.87 9.95
N HIS A 47 -1.06 5.41 8.77
CA HIS A 47 -1.78 6.68 8.52
C HIS A 47 -1.22 7.91 9.25
N ARG A 48 0.03 7.84 9.71
CA ARG A 48 0.67 8.85 10.54
C ARG A 48 1.71 9.63 9.75
N TYR A 49 1.35 10.87 9.40
CA TYR A 49 2.24 11.78 8.67
C TYR A 49 3.48 12.19 9.47
N ASP A 50 3.47 12.03 10.78
CA ASP A 50 4.64 12.21 11.65
C ASP A 50 5.60 11.01 11.63
N LYS A 51 5.26 9.92 10.90
CA LYS A 51 6.06 8.70 10.75
C LYS A 51 6.22 8.29 9.28
N PRO A 52 6.86 9.14 8.45
CA PRO A 52 7.11 8.80 7.06
C PRO A 52 8.19 7.71 6.94
N LEU A 53 7.99 6.83 5.97
CA LEU A 53 8.90 5.74 5.59
C LEU A 53 9.56 6.02 4.23
N ALA A 54 8.82 6.58 3.28
CA ALA A 54 9.31 7.01 1.98
C ALA A 54 8.39 8.08 1.37
N SER A 55 8.84 8.79 0.33
CA SER A 55 7.98 9.71 -0.43
C SER A 55 8.32 9.77 -1.92
N LYS A 56 7.31 10.13 -2.72
CA LYS A 56 7.40 10.14 -4.18
C LYS A 56 8.34 11.23 -4.68
N LEU A 57 8.22 12.47 -4.17
CA LEU A 57 9.05 13.57 -4.67
C LEU A 57 10.52 13.43 -4.24
N ASN A 58 10.79 12.75 -3.12
CA ASN A 58 12.15 12.39 -2.71
C ASN A 58 12.69 11.14 -3.42
N ARG A 59 11.91 10.54 -4.33
CA ARG A 59 12.27 9.35 -5.13
C ARG A 59 12.59 8.11 -4.30
N THR A 60 12.15 8.07 -3.04
CA THR A 60 12.22 6.88 -2.19
C THR A 60 10.94 6.06 -2.26
N LEU A 61 9.86 6.59 -2.85
CA LEU A 61 8.66 5.85 -3.20
C LEU A 61 8.45 5.88 -4.71
N LEU A 62 8.55 4.71 -5.34
CA LEU A 62 8.26 4.52 -6.75
C LEU A 62 6.85 3.94 -6.88
N LEU A 63 6.06 4.50 -7.77
CA LEU A 63 4.67 4.10 -8.01
C LEU A 63 4.51 3.73 -9.48
N ARG A 64 3.79 2.63 -9.73
CA ARG A 64 3.40 2.21 -11.06
C ARG A 64 1.93 1.84 -11.07
N ASP A 65 1.16 2.62 -11.81
CA ASP A 65 -0.27 2.39 -11.95
C ASP A 65 -0.54 1.49 -13.16
N THR A 66 -1.15 0.33 -12.93
CA THR A 66 -1.44 -0.67 -13.96
C THR A 66 -2.94 -0.95 -14.01
N ALA A 67 -3.42 -1.65 -15.04
CA ALA A 67 -4.83 -2.04 -15.11
C ALA A 67 -5.27 -2.97 -13.95
N LYS A 68 -4.32 -3.68 -13.32
CA LYS A 68 -4.61 -4.68 -12.27
C LYS A 68 -4.44 -4.15 -10.86
N ALA A 69 -3.47 -3.25 -10.65
CA ALA A 69 -3.09 -2.78 -9.33
C ALA A 69 -2.30 -1.48 -9.40
N LEU A 70 -2.30 -0.74 -8.30
CA LEU A 70 -1.27 0.23 -7.98
C LEU A 70 -0.08 -0.52 -7.36
N GLU A 71 1.00 -0.66 -8.11
CA GLU A 71 2.26 -1.24 -7.64
C GLU A 71 3.12 -0.14 -7.02
N PHE A 72 3.88 -0.50 -5.99
CA PHE A 72 4.81 0.44 -5.38
C PHE A 72 6.09 -0.24 -4.86
N GLU A 73 7.17 0.53 -4.85
CA GLU A 73 8.46 0.16 -4.26
C GLU A 73 8.90 1.28 -3.33
N ALA A 74 9.11 0.95 -2.05
CA ALA A 74 9.57 1.89 -1.05
C ALA A 74 11.01 1.58 -0.65
N HIS A 75 11.91 2.52 -0.89
CA HIS A 75 13.31 2.48 -0.53
C HIS A 75 13.44 3.09 0.86
N ILE A 76 13.47 2.24 1.88
CA ILE A 76 13.65 2.69 3.26
C ILE A 76 15.14 2.98 3.46
N LEU A 77 15.47 4.28 3.55
CA LEU A 77 16.84 4.73 3.74
C LEU A 77 17.37 4.32 5.11
N PRO A 78 18.69 4.08 5.27
CA PRO A 78 19.29 3.73 6.55
C PRO A 78 18.94 4.72 7.67
N GLU A 79 18.93 6.02 7.38
CA GLU A 79 18.63 7.07 8.35
C GLU A 79 17.18 7.00 8.86
N ILE A 80 16.25 6.53 8.02
CA ILE A 80 14.86 6.27 8.42
C ILE A 80 14.78 4.96 9.20
N LEU A 81 15.52 3.94 8.79
CA LEU A 81 15.55 2.65 9.48
C LEU A 81 16.13 2.78 10.91
N ASP A 82 17.06 3.69 11.12
CA ASP A 82 17.66 3.99 12.44
C ASP A 82 16.70 4.75 13.38
N THR A 83 15.57 5.25 12.88
CA THR A 83 14.52 5.82 13.73
C THR A 83 13.68 4.71 14.37
N SER A 84 13.08 5.01 15.53
CA SER A 84 12.18 4.06 16.19
C SER A 84 11.03 3.63 15.30
N HIS A 85 10.38 4.55 14.57
CA HIS A 85 9.25 4.18 13.72
C HIS A 85 9.64 3.39 12.47
N GLY A 86 10.83 3.65 11.89
CA GLY A 86 11.34 2.87 10.76
C GLY A 86 11.71 1.44 11.17
N ALA A 87 12.45 1.29 12.27
CA ALA A 87 12.81 -0.01 12.84
C ALA A 87 11.56 -0.81 13.23
N ASP A 88 10.60 -0.18 13.93
CA ASP A 88 9.34 -0.83 14.33
C ASP A 88 8.53 -1.29 13.11
N ALA A 89 8.40 -0.44 12.08
CA ALA A 89 7.67 -0.78 10.87
C ALA A 89 8.31 -1.98 10.14
N LEU A 90 9.64 -2.03 10.04
CA LEU A 90 10.33 -3.16 9.43
C LEU A 90 10.18 -4.43 10.29
N ALA A 91 10.28 -4.32 11.62
CA ALA A 91 10.10 -5.45 12.51
C ALA A 91 8.68 -6.04 12.42
N LEU A 92 7.66 -5.19 12.38
CA LEU A 92 6.26 -5.62 12.23
C LEU A 92 6.01 -6.27 10.85
N LEU A 93 6.58 -5.71 9.78
CA LEU A 93 6.46 -6.27 8.45
C LEU A 93 7.14 -7.64 8.34
N THR A 94 8.39 -7.76 8.83
CA THR A 94 9.16 -9.01 8.77
C THR A 94 8.59 -10.11 9.69
N ALA A 95 7.97 -9.73 10.81
CA ALA A 95 7.22 -10.64 11.66
C ALA A 95 5.85 -11.04 11.08
N GLY A 96 5.43 -10.46 9.95
CA GLY A 96 4.13 -10.72 9.34
C GLY A 96 2.95 -10.07 10.07
N LEU A 97 3.20 -9.14 10.98
CA LEU A 97 2.18 -8.47 11.81
C LEU A 97 1.62 -7.19 11.16
N ALA A 98 2.36 -6.58 10.25
CA ALA A 98 1.91 -5.43 9.47
C ALA A 98 2.27 -5.63 8.00
N THR A 99 1.46 -6.41 7.29
CA THR A 99 1.64 -6.71 5.86
C THR A 99 0.64 -5.96 4.98
N GLY A 100 -0.42 -5.40 5.58
CA GLY A 100 -1.50 -4.75 4.87
C GLY A 100 -1.11 -3.39 4.30
N ILE A 101 -1.73 -3.03 3.18
CA ILE A 101 -1.59 -1.70 2.57
C ILE A 101 -2.94 -1.00 2.49
N SER A 102 -2.97 0.24 2.95
CA SER A 102 -4.16 1.08 2.96
C SER A 102 -3.88 2.41 2.25
N PRO A 103 -4.68 2.79 1.24
CA PRO A 103 -4.55 4.10 0.59
C PRO A 103 -5.32 5.18 1.36
N GLY A 104 -4.65 6.30 1.61
CA GLY A 104 -5.28 7.55 2.02
C GLY A 104 -5.59 8.40 0.81
N PHE A 105 -6.88 8.59 0.54
CA PHE A 105 -7.34 9.33 -0.64
C PHE A 105 -8.50 10.27 -0.34
N ARG A 106 -8.79 11.14 -1.30
CA ARG A 106 -10.04 11.91 -1.37
C ARG A 106 -10.61 11.78 -2.77
N LEU A 107 -11.92 11.94 -2.89
CA LEU A 107 -12.50 12.14 -4.22
C LEU A 107 -12.09 13.50 -4.79
N PRO A 108 -11.96 13.62 -6.12
CA PRO A 108 -11.83 14.92 -6.75
C PRO A 108 -13.05 15.79 -6.42
N PRO A 109 -12.88 17.12 -6.34
CA PRO A 109 -14.02 18.02 -6.11
C PRO A 109 -14.95 18.05 -7.33
N GLU A 110 -16.26 18.17 -7.11
CA GLU A 110 -17.28 18.13 -8.18
C GLU A 110 -17.04 19.15 -9.30
N ARG A 111 -16.47 20.30 -8.97
CA ARG A 111 -16.10 21.33 -9.95
C ARG A 111 -15.03 20.90 -10.96
N ALA A 112 -14.24 19.88 -10.64
CA ALA A 112 -13.16 19.37 -11.48
C ALA A 112 -13.56 18.07 -12.18
N VAL A 113 -14.28 17.20 -11.47
CA VAL A 113 -14.79 15.93 -11.99
C VAL A 113 -16.21 15.77 -11.46
N PRO A 114 -17.24 15.67 -12.33
CA PRO A 114 -18.61 15.39 -11.90
C PRO A 114 -18.67 14.15 -11.00
N LYS A 115 -19.59 14.16 -10.03
CA LYS A 115 -19.66 13.10 -9.02
C LYS A 115 -19.83 11.72 -9.65
N GLU A 116 -20.64 11.64 -10.71
CA GLU A 116 -20.97 10.42 -11.45
C GLU A 116 -19.77 9.85 -12.22
N GLU A 117 -18.75 10.68 -12.51
CA GLU A 117 -17.48 10.27 -13.12
C GLU A 117 -16.40 9.96 -12.08
N ALA A 118 -16.58 10.40 -10.83
CA ALA A 118 -15.65 10.15 -9.73
C ALA A 118 -16.00 8.87 -8.95
N GLU A 119 -17.29 8.58 -8.78
CA GLU A 119 -17.79 7.39 -8.10
C GLU A 119 -19.14 6.94 -8.67
N GLN A 120 -19.40 5.63 -8.55
CA GLN A 120 -20.70 5.04 -8.87
C GLN A 120 -21.12 4.09 -7.75
N PHE A 121 -22.43 3.86 -7.64
CA PHE A 121 -22.99 2.88 -6.72
C PHE A 121 -23.79 1.84 -7.49
N ILE A 122 -23.55 0.57 -7.17
CA ILE A 122 -24.34 -0.55 -7.68
C ILE A 122 -24.87 -1.38 -6.51
N ASP A 123 -25.98 -2.07 -6.74
CA ASP A 123 -26.51 -3.03 -5.79
C ASP A 123 -25.95 -4.43 -6.08
N GLU A 124 -25.42 -5.08 -5.05
CA GLU A 124 -25.13 -6.51 -5.11
C GLU A 124 -26.45 -7.29 -5.20
N PRO A 125 -26.54 -8.32 -6.05
CA PRO A 125 -27.74 -9.16 -6.09
C PRO A 125 -27.99 -9.86 -4.75
N ASP A 126 -29.26 -10.22 -4.50
CA ASP A 126 -29.66 -11.02 -3.35
C ASP A 126 -29.46 -12.51 -3.67
N LYS A 127 -28.30 -13.06 -3.30
CA LYS A 127 -27.96 -14.47 -3.48
C LYS A 127 -27.25 -14.98 -2.23
N PRO A 128 -27.99 -15.20 -1.12
CA PRO A 128 -27.40 -15.57 0.16
C PRO A 128 -26.57 -16.86 0.09
N GLU A 129 -26.94 -17.80 -0.77
CA GLU A 129 -26.21 -19.05 -1.02
C GLU A 129 -24.81 -18.84 -1.62
N GLN A 130 -24.55 -17.66 -2.18
CA GLN A 130 -23.24 -17.24 -2.71
C GLN A 130 -22.56 -16.18 -1.81
N GLY A 131 -23.09 -15.96 -0.60
CA GLY A 131 -22.60 -14.93 0.33
C GLY A 131 -22.93 -13.49 -0.11
N MET A 132 -23.88 -13.31 -1.03
CA MET A 132 -24.30 -12.01 -1.51
C MET A 132 -25.58 -11.58 -0.79
N HIS A 133 -25.51 -10.50 -0.02
CA HIS A 133 -26.58 -10.08 0.91
C HIS A 133 -27.08 -8.68 0.60
N ARG A 134 -27.30 -8.37 -0.68
CA ARG A 134 -27.77 -7.05 -1.13
C ARG A 134 -26.91 -5.89 -0.63
N ALA A 135 -25.59 -6.08 -0.61
CA ALA A 135 -24.67 -5.00 -0.26
C ALA A 135 -24.80 -3.82 -1.25
N ARG A 136 -24.64 -2.59 -0.76
CA ARG A 136 -24.40 -1.43 -1.63
C ARG A 136 -22.90 -1.38 -1.93
N ILE A 137 -22.55 -1.45 -3.21
CA ILE A 137 -21.15 -1.44 -3.65
C ILE A 137 -20.85 -0.04 -4.18
N ARG A 138 -19.89 0.64 -3.56
CA ARG A 138 -19.28 1.88 -4.05
C ARG A 138 -18.11 1.53 -4.94
N ILE A 139 -18.09 2.04 -6.16
CA ILE A 139 -16.96 1.89 -7.08
C ILE A 139 -16.34 3.27 -7.25
N ILE A 140 -15.09 3.39 -6.81
CA ILE A 140 -14.28 4.60 -6.93
C ILE A 140 -13.65 4.61 -8.32
N LEU A 141 -14.06 5.54 -9.16
CA LEU A 141 -13.57 5.71 -10.53
C LEU A 141 -12.34 6.61 -10.57
N GLN A 142 -12.31 7.64 -9.72
CA GLN A 142 -11.20 8.58 -9.60
C GLN A 142 -10.93 8.94 -8.14
N ALA A 143 -9.65 8.91 -7.76
CA ALA A 143 -9.20 9.17 -6.41
C ALA A 143 -7.89 9.96 -6.39
N LEU A 144 -7.87 11.00 -5.57
CA LEU A 144 -6.68 11.78 -5.24
C LEU A 144 -5.91 11.04 -4.14
N LEU A 145 -4.92 10.23 -4.51
CA LEU A 145 -4.04 9.53 -3.57
C LEU A 145 -3.05 10.48 -2.87
N PHE A 146 -3.03 10.50 -1.55
CA PHE A 146 -2.12 11.32 -0.74
C PHE A 146 -1.08 10.49 0.01
N GLU A 147 -1.42 9.27 0.38
CA GLU A 147 -0.52 8.37 1.09
C GLU A 147 -0.88 6.90 0.88
N LEU A 148 0.11 6.04 1.06
CA LEU A 148 -0.04 4.61 1.29
C LEU A 148 0.48 4.31 2.69
N SER A 149 -0.23 3.49 3.44
CA SER A 149 0.16 3.13 4.81
C SER A 149 0.37 1.65 4.97
N LEU A 150 1.46 1.30 5.66
CA LEU A 150 1.65 -0.03 6.22
C LEU A 150 0.73 -0.20 7.44
N VAL A 151 -0.16 -1.20 7.40
CA VAL A 151 -1.17 -1.43 8.43
C VAL A 151 -1.27 -2.92 8.80
N THR A 152 -1.71 -3.20 10.01
CA THR A 152 -2.00 -4.58 10.48
C THR A 152 -3.31 -5.13 9.91
N ALA A 153 -4.32 -4.27 9.76
CA ALA A 153 -5.64 -4.65 9.30
C ALA A 153 -6.03 -3.81 8.08
N PRO A 154 -5.66 -4.23 6.85
CA PRO A 154 -6.09 -3.52 5.65
C PRO A 154 -7.58 -3.79 5.40
N ALA A 155 -8.30 -2.80 4.88
CA ALA A 155 -9.68 -3.00 4.42
C ALA A 155 -9.74 -3.98 3.22
N TYR A 156 -8.65 -4.06 2.44
CA TYR A 156 -8.49 -4.93 1.29
C TYR A 156 -7.53 -6.07 1.66
N SER A 157 -8.05 -7.30 1.81
CA SER A 157 -7.26 -8.48 2.25
C SER A 157 -6.08 -8.81 1.34
N ASP A 158 -6.18 -8.43 0.06
CA ASP A 158 -5.21 -8.74 -0.98
C ASP A 158 -4.19 -7.61 -1.19
N ALA A 159 -4.34 -6.48 -0.47
CA ALA A 159 -3.39 -5.38 -0.51
C ALA A 159 -2.21 -5.69 0.42
N GLN A 160 -1.05 -6.04 -0.16
CA GLN A 160 0.08 -6.57 0.59
C GLN A 160 1.39 -5.85 0.29
N ALA A 161 2.21 -5.72 1.33
CA ALA A 161 3.62 -5.40 1.25
C ALA A 161 4.48 -6.59 1.66
N GLU A 162 5.64 -6.68 1.02
CA GLU A 162 6.69 -7.62 1.36
C GLU A 162 7.97 -6.82 1.56
N ALA A 163 8.72 -7.14 2.62
CA ALA A 163 10.08 -6.64 2.78
C ALA A 163 11.02 -7.42 1.86
N ARG A 164 11.84 -6.71 1.09
CA ARG A 164 12.93 -7.29 0.31
C ARG A 164 14.20 -6.55 0.64
N HIS A 165 15.14 -7.23 1.29
CA HIS A 165 16.46 -6.67 1.55
C HIS A 165 17.40 -7.08 0.42
N TRP A 166 17.87 -6.11 -0.37
CA TRP A 166 18.91 -6.34 -1.36
C TRP A 166 20.28 -6.07 -0.72
N ALA A 167 21.00 -7.12 -0.35
CA ALA A 167 22.42 -7.02 -0.03
C ALA A 167 23.21 -7.20 -1.34
N PRO A 168 23.90 -6.18 -1.87
CA PRO A 168 24.84 -6.40 -2.95
C PRO A 168 25.94 -7.32 -2.41
N GLY A 169 25.96 -8.55 -2.92
CA GLY A 169 26.95 -9.60 -2.69
C GLY A 169 27.71 -9.49 -1.37
N ASN A 170 27.39 -10.39 -0.43
CA ASN A 170 28.42 -10.92 0.45
C ASN A 170 29.56 -11.39 -0.49
N ARG A 171 30.53 -10.51 -0.76
CA ARG A 171 31.85 -10.95 -1.20
C ARG A 171 32.18 -11.93 -0.10
N ALA A 172 32.20 -13.22 -0.46
CA ALA A 172 32.67 -14.24 0.42
C ALA A 172 33.89 -13.63 1.11
N ASN A 173 33.83 -13.54 2.44
CA ASN A 173 35.05 -13.59 3.21
C ASN A 173 35.65 -14.95 2.86
N THR A 174 36.32 -15.03 1.70
CA THR A 174 37.40 -15.95 1.48
C THR A 174 38.40 -15.49 2.52
N ALA A 175 38.26 -16.06 3.72
CA ALA A 175 39.34 -16.14 4.66
C ALA A 175 40.56 -16.52 3.81
N LEU A 176 41.53 -15.61 3.74
CA LEU A 176 42.83 -15.93 3.18
C LEU A 176 43.27 -17.22 3.89
N PRO A 177 43.64 -18.28 3.16
CA PRO A 177 43.90 -19.54 3.81
C PRO A 177 45.04 -19.37 4.81
N ASP A 178 44.89 -20.04 5.95
CA ASP A 178 45.66 -19.91 7.20
C ASP A 178 47.10 -20.46 7.09
N PHE A 179 47.79 -20.27 5.95
CA PHE A 179 49.15 -20.75 5.71
C PHE A 179 50.25 -19.68 5.90
N LEU A 180 49.90 -18.43 6.23
CA LEU A 180 50.89 -17.36 6.48
C LEU A 180 51.13 -17.03 7.96
N ARG A 181 50.67 -17.88 8.90
CA ARG A 181 50.91 -17.71 10.36
C ARG A 181 51.96 -18.66 10.97
N ARG A 182 52.80 -19.29 10.17
CA ARG A 182 53.93 -20.08 10.70
C ARG A 182 55.20 -19.86 9.89
N TRP A 183 55.95 -18.80 10.19
CA TRP A 183 57.41 -18.87 10.36
C TRP A 183 57.81 -17.74 11.30
N ARG A 184 58.27 -18.14 12.50
CA ARG A 184 58.99 -17.29 13.44
C ARG A 184 60.44 -17.18 12.97
N TYR A 185 61.04 -16.00 13.15
CA TYR A 185 62.32 -15.86 13.82
C TYR A 185 62.12 -14.91 14.99
#